data_AF-A0AAW1PUZ3-F1
#
_entry.id   AF-A0AAW1PUZ3-F1
#
_cell.length_a   1.000
_cell.length_b   1.000
_cell.length_c   1.000
_cell.angle_alpha   90.00
_cell.angle_beta   90.00
_cell.angle_gamma   90.00
#
_symmetry.space_group_name_H-M   'P 1'
#
loop_
_entity.id
_entity.type
_entity.pdbx_description
1 polymer ?
#
loop_
_entity_poly.entity_id
_entity_poly.type
_entity_poly.pdbx_seq_one_letter_code
_entity_poly.pdbx_strand_id
1 'polypeptide(L)'
;MPEGLILKAEQERLEQELSSGSSEGVLILLEEQVAMPESPKALEMEEARLEGEIKQLMQSVRQTSAPIAGNQDQSVDLACSSQPSHGASAQPSAVMEYQAFTKLHGMHGGWNSEDAAEFDKVLRACSGEYDLAVQICDERLFGSSHEAVLAHARWHARERELYAKQKVAIAAWRQERRIAAIEKAAAATAADDCVAPAVAQQLHEQQHRCQQQQMQKQAATRQAVAEWRQKRASDNADKRASQQGAQQAQREQAARLKGDQMAREARCAERAEQMKARKAEAAAEAADVRAAEVQPDPDAALNVQMRNLALMERRATLLASKEAAQKARQECIVRLHHQALERLPFEASTDAARVRQPTAAAWHRRVETSNEDRAARDSGFIRHLKPRATASWRRGLC
;
A
#
# COMPACT_ATOMS: atom_id res chain seq x y z
N MET A 1 -9.60 45.28 36.24
CA MET A 1 -9.92 43.84 36.25
C MET A 1 -11.34 43.61 35.68
N PRO A 2 -11.53 43.58 34.34
CA PRO A 2 -12.84 43.26 33.74
C PRO A 2 -12.82 42.05 32.77
N GLU A 3 -11.73 41.26 32.71
CA GLU A 3 -11.65 40.13 31.77
C GLU A 3 -12.51 38.91 32.17
N GLY A 4 -12.87 38.78 33.45
CA GLY A 4 -13.69 37.68 33.95
C GLY A 4 -15.19 37.78 33.62
N LEU A 5 -15.68 38.96 33.21
CA LEU A 5 -17.10 39.17 32.89
C LEU A 5 -17.42 38.86 31.42
N ILE A 6 -16.43 38.95 30.53
CA ILE A 6 -16.61 38.69 29.10
C ILE A 6 -16.80 37.18 28.85
N LEU A 7 -16.03 36.33 29.54
CA LEU A 7 -16.12 34.88 29.40
C LEU A 7 -17.47 34.31 29.88
N LYS A 8 -18.09 34.90 30.91
CA LYS A 8 -19.42 34.46 31.36
C LYS A 8 -20.53 34.81 30.38
N ALA A 9 -20.45 35.99 29.75
CA ALA A 9 -21.42 36.41 28.75
C ALA A 9 -21.33 35.57 27.47
N GLU A 10 -20.13 35.13 27.06
CA GLU A 10 -19.96 34.22 25.92
C GLU A 10 -20.47 32.81 26.24
N GLN A 11 -20.27 32.33 27.47
CA GLN A 11 -20.75 31.01 27.88
C GLN A 11 -22.29 30.94 27.96
N GLU A 12 -22.94 31.97 28.52
CA GLU A 12 -24.41 32.03 28.56
C GLU A 12 -25.03 32.15 27.16
N ARG A 13 -24.33 32.80 26.22
CA ARG A 13 -24.78 32.90 24.83
C ARG A 13 -24.74 31.55 24.11
N LEU A 14 -23.69 30.75 24.32
CA LEU A 14 -23.58 29.41 23.75
C LEU A 14 -24.61 28.44 24.31
N GLU A 15 -24.94 28.56 25.60
CA GLU A 15 -25.98 27.73 26.23
C GLU A 15 -27.40 28.11 25.74
N GLN A 16 -27.66 29.39 25.46
CA GLN A 16 -28.92 29.82 24.83
C GLN A 16 -29.06 29.33 23.38
N GLU A 17 -27.98 29.32 22.61
CA GLU A 17 -28.01 28.82 21.22
C GLU A 17 -28.27 27.30 21.18
N LEU A 18 -27.72 26.52 22.12
CA LEU A 18 -27.97 25.07 22.25
C LEU A 18 -29.39 24.73 22.71
N SER A 19 -30.03 25.60 23.50
CA SER A 19 -31.41 25.41 23.98
C SER A 19 -32.47 25.75 22.91
N SER A 20 -32.12 26.54 21.90
CA SER A 20 -33.09 27.06 20.92
C SER A 20 -33.56 26.07 19.84
N GLY A 21 -33.06 24.84 19.83
CA GLY A 21 -33.67 23.74 19.04
C GLY A 21 -33.75 23.96 17.52
N SER A 22 -32.91 24.84 16.96
CA SER A 22 -32.83 25.04 15.51
C SER A 22 -31.93 23.96 14.88
N SER A 23 -32.53 22.83 14.52
CA SER A 23 -31.81 21.67 13.97
C SER A 23 -31.39 21.81 12.50
N GLU A 24 -31.61 22.96 11.85
CA GLU A 24 -31.23 23.18 10.44
C GLU A 24 -29.89 23.92 10.25
N GLY A 25 -29.24 24.38 11.34
CA GLY A 25 -27.94 25.07 11.27
C GLY A 25 -26.71 24.23 11.63
N VAL A 26 -26.88 23.01 12.17
CA VAL A 26 -25.79 22.22 12.76
C VAL A 26 -25.16 21.21 11.79
N LEU A 27 -25.74 21.05 10.59
CA LEU A 27 -25.21 20.13 9.56
C LEU A 27 -24.18 20.76 8.60
N ILE A 28 -23.80 22.03 8.77
CA ILE A 28 -22.75 22.68 7.94
C ILE A 28 -21.40 22.80 8.69
N LEU A 29 -21.33 22.49 9.99
CA LEU A 29 -20.08 22.57 10.77
C LEU A 29 -19.43 21.21 11.10
N LEU A 30 -19.90 20.11 10.49
CA LEU A 30 -19.31 18.78 10.66
C LEU A 30 -18.58 18.25 9.40
N GLU A 31 -18.55 19.02 8.31
CA GLU A 31 -17.85 18.66 7.08
C GLU A 31 -16.60 19.53 6.81
N GLU A 32 -16.18 20.30 7.81
CA GLU A 32 -14.88 20.98 7.85
C GLU A 32 -13.92 20.26 8.83
N GLN A 33 -13.91 18.92 8.80
CA GLN A 33 -12.71 18.15 9.14
C GLN A 33 -11.76 18.19 7.93
N VAL A 34 -11.32 19.40 7.59
CA VAL A 34 -10.07 19.58 6.86
C VAL A 34 -9.02 18.84 7.67
N ALA A 35 -8.39 17.86 7.02
CA ALA A 35 -7.27 17.09 7.53
C ALA A 35 -6.36 18.03 8.32
N MET A 36 -6.43 17.90 9.64
CA MET A 36 -5.52 18.57 10.56
C MET A 36 -4.11 18.33 10.01
N PRO A 37 -3.32 19.40 9.82
CA PRO A 37 -1.99 19.27 9.26
C PRO A 37 -1.24 18.22 10.06
N GLU A 38 -0.52 17.35 9.34
CA GLU A 38 0.40 16.40 9.95
C GLU A 38 1.10 17.09 11.12
N SER A 39 1.14 16.42 12.28
CA SER A 39 1.59 17.01 13.55
C SER A 39 2.77 17.96 13.32
N PRO A 40 2.91 19.09 14.03
CA PRO A 40 4.00 20.05 13.82
C PRO A 40 5.39 19.38 13.77
N LYS A 41 5.55 18.23 14.43
CA LYS A 41 6.74 17.38 14.39
C LYS A 41 7.03 16.71 13.03
N ALA A 42 6.00 16.39 12.26
CA ALA A 42 6.11 15.86 10.89
C ALA A 42 6.60 16.93 9.92
N LEU A 43 6.06 18.16 10.03
CA LEU A 43 6.54 19.31 9.26
C LEU A 43 7.99 19.69 9.64
N GLU A 44 8.34 19.68 10.93
CA GLU A 44 9.72 19.90 11.39
C GLU A 44 10.67 18.80 10.90
N MET A 45 10.23 17.54 10.85
CA MET A 45 11.00 16.43 10.29
C MET A 45 11.21 16.56 8.78
N GLU A 46 10.17 16.98 8.05
CA GLU A 46 10.25 17.18 6.60
C GLU A 46 11.17 18.37 6.27
N GLU A 47 11.07 19.48 7.02
CA GLU A 47 11.96 20.64 6.87
C GLU A 47 13.42 20.26 7.17
N ALA A 48 13.69 19.52 8.25
CA ALA A 48 15.04 19.04 8.57
C ALA A 48 15.60 18.07 7.50
N ARG A 49 14.74 17.24 6.90
CA ARG A 49 15.12 16.35 5.79
C ARG A 49 15.49 17.16 4.55
N LEU A 50 14.65 18.13 4.17
CA LEU A 50 14.87 18.98 3.01
C LEU A 50 16.14 19.84 3.17
N GLU A 51 16.42 20.36 4.37
CA GLU A 51 17.67 21.06 4.65
C GLU A 51 18.91 20.16 4.49
N GLY A 52 18.79 18.87 4.83
CA GLY A 52 19.83 17.87 4.62
C GLY A 52 20.10 17.60 3.15
N GLU A 53 19.04 17.41 2.36
CA GLU A 53 19.13 17.18 0.91
C GLU A 53 19.74 18.39 0.18
N ILE A 54 19.37 19.63 0.56
CA ILE A 54 19.94 20.86 -0.01
C ILE A 54 21.46 20.97 0.30
N LYS A 55 21.88 20.66 1.53
CA LYS A 55 23.30 20.67 1.90
C LYS A 55 24.11 19.63 1.13
N GLN A 56 23.53 18.45 0.91
CA GLN A 56 24.16 17.39 0.13
C GLN A 56 24.29 17.79 -1.35
N LEU A 57 23.25 18.38 -1.93
CA LEU A 57 23.29 18.90 -3.30
C LEU A 57 24.36 19.98 -3.47
N MET A 58 24.47 20.92 -2.52
CA MET A 58 25.50 21.96 -2.51
C MET A 58 26.92 21.39 -2.41
N GLN A 59 27.12 20.31 -1.66
CA GLN A 59 28.42 19.62 -1.61
C GLN A 59 28.75 18.93 -2.94
N SER A 60 27.77 18.27 -3.57
CA SER A 60 27.97 17.64 -4.88
C SER A 60 28.35 18.66 -5.95
N VAL A 61 27.70 19.83 -5.98
CA VAL A 61 28.02 20.91 -6.93
C VAL A 61 29.44 21.43 -6.73
N ARG A 62 29.90 21.58 -5.49
CA ARG A 62 31.29 21.97 -5.17
C ARG A 62 32.32 20.92 -5.55
N GLN A 63 31.97 19.64 -5.49
CA GLN A 63 32.84 18.54 -5.90
C GLN A 63 32.93 18.41 -7.44
N THR A 64 31.84 18.69 -8.15
CA THR A 64 31.85 18.72 -9.62
C THR A 64 32.50 19.98 -10.21
N SER A 65 32.68 21.04 -9.41
CA SER A 65 33.35 22.28 -9.84
C SER A 65 34.84 22.30 -9.54
N ALA A 66 35.47 21.15 -9.27
CA ALA A 66 36.93 21.08 -9.16
C ALA A 66 37.55 21.46 -10.52
N PRO A 67 38.53 22.39 -10.56
CA PRO A 67 39.08 22.90 -11.79
C PRO A 67 39.81 21.76 -12.53
N ILE A 68 39.30 21.41 -13.70
CA ILE A 68 40.03 20.61 -14.69
C ILE A 68 41.21 21.48 -15.13
N ALA A 69 42.34 21.29 -14.46
CA ALA A 69 43.61 21.83 -14.88
C ALA A 69 44.06 21.09 -16.14
N GLY A 70 44.17 21.82 -17.26
CA GLY A 70 44.87 21.38 -18.45
C GLY A 70 43.98 21.20 -19.67
N ASN A 71 43.77 22.28 -20.42
CA ASN A 71 44.23 22.32 -21.80
C ASN A 71 44.15 23.76 -22.32
N GLN A 72 45.32 24.35 -22.51
CA GLN A 72 45.53 25.47 -23.40
C GLN A 72 45.31 24.94 -24.82
N ASP A 73 44.34 25.49 -25.55
CA ASP A 73 44.67 26.13 -26.82
C ASP A 73 43.48 26.84 -27.48
N GLN A 74 43.82 27.99 -28.05
CA GLN A 74 43.18 28.71 -29.15
C GLN A 74 41.93 29.55 -28.86
N SER A 75 42.26 30.81 -28.61
CA SER A 75 41.48 32.01 -28.84
C SER A 75 40.75 32.03 -30.19
N VAL A 76 39.43 32.20 -30.13
CA VAL A 76 38.69 32.98 -31.12
C VAL A 76 37.79 33.95 -30.37
N ASP A 77 38.10 35.23 -30.54
CA ASP A 77 37.36 36.38 -30.07
C ASP A 77 35.94 36.38 -30.65
N LEU A 78 34.96 35.90 -29.88
CA LEU A 78 33.56 36.32 -30.03
C LEU A 78 33.12 36.95 -28.71
N ALA A 79 33.31 38.27 -28.64
CA ALA A 79 32.78 39.13 -27.61
C ALA A 79 31.24 39.13 -27.66
N CYS A 80 30.62 38.20 -26.92
CA CYS A 80 29.23 38.34 -26.48
C CYS A 80 29.27 38.71 -25.00
N SER A 81 29.51 39.99 -24.75
CA SER A 81 29.44 40.62 -23.42
C SER A 81 27.99 40.66 -22.97
N SER A 82 27.48 39.54 -22.45
CA SER A 82 26.28 39.51 -21.62
C SER A 82 26.68 39.83 -20.18
N GLN A 83 26.98 41.10 -19.92
CA GLN A 83 26.93 41.61 -18.56
C GLN A 83 25.47 41.45 -18.08
N PRO A 84 25.19 40.73 -16.98
CA PRO A 84 23.88 40.78 -16.37
C PRO A 84 23.70 42.21 -15.86
N SER A 85 22.88 42.98 -16.56
CA SER A 85 22.46 44.29 -16.08
C SER A 85 21.81 44.06 -14.71
N HIS A 86 22.49 44.48 -13.65
CA HIS A 86 21.95 44.60 -12.29
C HIS A 86 20.92 45.74 -12.23
N GLY A 87 19.95 45.71 -13.15
CA GLY A 87 18.73 46.49 -13.11
C GLY A 87 17.76 45.80 -12.17
N ALA A 88 17.32 46.54 -11.17
CA ALA A 88 16.37 46.12 -10.15
C ALA A 88 15.19 45.31 -10.70
N SER A 89 14.75 44.32 -9.90
CA SER A 89 13.43 43.64 -9.96
C SER A 89 13.19 42.49 -10.96
N ALA A 90 14.20 41.98 -11.65
CA ALA A 90 14.01 40.76 -12.45
C ALA A 90 13.68 39.56 -11.53
N GLN A 91 12.48 38.98 -11.71
CA GLN A 91 12.11 37.73 -11.02
C GLN A 91 13.06 36.60 -11.45
N PRO A 92 13.42 35.66 -10.56
CA PRO A 92 14.29 34.54 -10.94
C PRO A 92 13.69 33.75 -12.11
N SER A 93 14.52 33.36 -13.09
CA SER A 93 14.06 32.68 -14.31
C SER A 93 13.20 31.44 -14.03
N ALA A 94 13.58 30.63 -13.03
CA ALA A 94 12.81 29.46 -12.60
C ALA A 94 11.38 29.78 -12.14
N VAL A 95 11.16 30.98 -11.57
CA VAL A 95 9.81 31.45 -11.20
C VAL A 95 8.98 31.72 -12.45
N MET A 96 9.59 32.33 -13.48
CA MET A 96 8.91 32.58 -14.75
C MET A 96 8.61 31.29 -15.50
N GLU A 97 9.53 30.32 -15.49
CA GLU A 97 9.32 29.00 -16.10
C GLU A 97 8.13 28.27 -15.47
N TYR A 98 8.06 28.22 -14.14
CA TYR A 98 6.93 27.62 -13.44
C TYR A 98 5.61 28.34 -13.76
N GLN A 99 5.60 29.67 -13.71
CA GLN A 99 4.40 30.45 -14.05
C GLN A 99 3.96 30.26 -15.50
N ALA A 100 4.89 30.18 -16.44
CA ALA A 100 4.59 29.91 -17.84
C ALA A 100 4.00 28.51 -18.02
N PHE A 101 4.55 27.51 -17.32
CA PHE A 101 4.05 26.14 -17.34
C PHE A 101 2.61 26.04 -16.79
N THR A 102 2.35 26.62 -15.61
CA THR A 102 1.00 26.63 -15.01
C THR A 102 -0.01 27.41 -15.86
N LYS A 103 0.41 28.49 -16.53
CA LYS A 103 -0.46 29.24 -17.46
C LYS A 103 -0.80 28.42 -18.72
N LEU A 104 0.14 27.65 -19.24
CA LEU A 104 -0.05 26.87 -20.46
C LEU A 104 -0.95 25.63 -20.23
N HIS A 105 -0.74 24.93 -19.12
CA HIS A 105 -1.42 23.65 -18.84
C HIS A 105 -2.58 23.75 -17.84
N GLY A 106 -2.74 24.92 -17.19
CA GLY A 106 -3.68 25.09 -16.09
C GLY A 106 -3.17 24.51 -14.76
N MET A 107 -3.95 24.71 -13.71
CA MET A 107 -3.61 24.29 -12.33
C MET A 107 -3.62 22.77 -12.13
N HIS A 108 -4.38 22.03 -12.95
CA HIS A 108 -4.52 20.57 -12.85
C HIS A 108 -4.15 19.87 -14.17
N GLY A 109 -3.39 20.53 -15.06
CA GLY A 109 -2.98 19.90 -16.32
C GLY A 109 -4.14 19.56 -17.26
N GLY A 110 -5.27 20.27 -17.14
CA GLY A 110 -6.49 19.99 -17.88
C GLY A 110 -7.39 18.89 -17.30
N TRP A 111 -7.02 18.31 -16.15
CA TRP A 111 -7.88 17.37 -15.42
C TRP A 111 -8.89 18.08 -14.53
N ASN A 112 -10.00 17.39 -14.22
CA ASN A 112 -10.93 17.83 -13.21
C ASN A 112 -10.24 17.86 -11.84
N SER A 113 -10.64 18.78 -10.97
CA SER A 113 -10.09 18.90 -9.62
C SER A 113 -10.30 17.63 -8.78
N GLU A 114 -11.43 16.94 -8.97
CA GLU A 114 -11.73 15.68 -8.27
C GLU A 114 -10.79 14.55 -8.69
N ASP A 115 -10.61 14.36 -10.00
CA ASP A 115 -9.72 13.32 -10.56
C ASP A 115 -8.25 13.58 -10.19
N ALA A 116 -7.82 14.84 -10.25
CA ALA A 116 -6.47 15.24 -9.84
C ALA A 116 -6.25 15.01 -8.34
N ALA A 117 -7.24 15.33 -7.49
CA ALA A 117 -7.15 15.08 -6.05
C ALA A 117 -7.10 13.59 -5.73
N GLU A 118 -7.83 12.74 -6.47
CA GLU A 118 -7.78 11.30 -6.30
C GLU A 118 -6.43 10.73 -6.77
N PHE A 119 -5.88 11.21 -7.89
CA PHE A 119 -4.53 10.88 -8.34
C PHE A 119 -3.48 11.21 -7.26
N ASP A 120 -3.56 12.38 -6.64
CA ASP A 120 -2.69 12.79 -5.54
C ASP A 120 -2.81 11.91 -4.29
N LYS A 121 -4.02 11.41 -3.98
CA LYS A 121 -4.22 10.46 -2.87
C LYS A 121 -3.54 9.12 -3.18
N VAL A 122 -3.72 8.61 -4.41
CA VAL A 122 -3.12 7.36 -4.86
C VAL A 122 -1.59 7.47 -4.88
N LEU A 123 -1.05 8.58 -5.39
CA LEU A 123 0.40 8.82 -5.43
C LEU A 123 1.01 8.85 -4.02
N ARG A 124 0.32 9.49 -3.06
CA ARG A 124 0.72 9.47 -1.64
C ARG A 124 0.68 8.07 -1.04
N ALA A 125 -0.35 7.28 -1.34
CA ALA A 125 -0.44 5.89 -0.90
C ALA A 125 0.69 5.01 -1.50
N CYS A 126 1.17 5.36 -2.69
CA CYS A 126 2.28 4.70 -3.38
C CYS A 126 3.67 5.27 -3.01
N SER A 127 3.78 6.07 -1.95
CA SER A 127 5.06 6.69 -1.53
C SER A 127 5.76 7.52 -2.62
N GLY A 128 5.00 8.07 -3.59
CA GLY A 128 5.53 8.84 -4.72
C GLY A 128 5.98 8.00 -5.91
N GLU A 129 5.75 6.69 -5.94
CA GLU A 129 6.03 5.85 -7.11
C GLU A 129 4.98 6.05 -8.20
N TYR A 130 5.35 6.78 -9.26
CA TYR A 130 4.44 7.14 -10.36
C TYR A 130 3.94 5.92 -11.14
N ASP A 131 4.78 4.92 -11.41
CA ASP A 131 4.38 3.74 -12.19
C ASP A 131 3.30 2.93 -11.48
N LEU A 132 3.41 2.78 -10.16
CA LEU A 132 2.41 2.10 -9.33
C LEU A 132 1.15 2.95 -9.21
N ALA A 133 1.30 4.26 -9.06
CA ALA A 133 0.16 5.17 -8.98
C ALA A 133 -0.67 5.16 -10.27
N VAL A 134 -0.04 5.14 -11.44
CA VAL A 134 -0.72 5.03 -12.74
C VAL A 134 -1.55 3.75 -12.80
N GLN A 135 -0.97 2.59 -12.46
CA GLN A 135 -1.68 1.30 -12.48
C GLN A 135 -2.92 1.31 -11.57
N ILE A 136 -2.82 1.89 -10.37
CA ILE A 136 -3.96 1.95 -9.43
C ILE A 136 -5.00 2.97 -9.92
N CYS A 137 -4.57 4.09 -10.49
CA CYS A 137 -5.47 5.10 -11.04
C CYS A 137 -6.24 4.59 -12.27
N ASP A 138 -5.64 3.74 -13.11
CA ASP A 138 -6.32 3.11 -14.23
C ASP A 138 -7.52 2.25 -13.78
N GLU A 139 -7.43 1.64 -12.60
CA GLU A 139 -8.50 0.82 -12.03
C GLU A 139 -9.56 1.66 -11.29
N ARG A 140 -9.17 2.81 -10.73
CA ARG A 140 -10.04 3.65 -9.88
C ARG A 140 -10.77 4.76 -10.63
N LEU A 141 -10.12 5.38 -11.61
CA LEU A 141 -10.64 6.55 -12.32
C LEU A 141 -11.44 6.10 -13.54
N PHE A 142 -12.74 5.87 -13.33
CA PHE A 142 -13.65 5.49 -14.41
C PHE A 142 -13.79 6.62 -15.44
N GLY A 143 -13.55 6.31 -16.71
CA GLY A 143 -13.71 7.24 -17.83
C GLY A 143 -12.42 7.90 -18.31
N SER A 144 -11.32 7.78 -17.56
CA SER A 144 -9.99 8.18 -18.04
C SER A 144 -9.32 7.02 -18.77
N SER A 145 -8.71 7.29 -19.93
CA SER A 145 -7.88 6.30 -20.63
C SER A 145 -6.52 6.15 -19.93
N HIS A 146 -5.91 4.98 -20.03
CA HIS A 146 -4.55 4.75 -19.50
C HIS A 146 -3.54 5.80 -20.01
N GLU A 147 -3.63 6.15 -21.29
CA GLU A 147 -2.78 7.19 -21.89
C GLU A 147 -3.01 8.56 -21.26
N ALA A 148 -4.26 8.90 -20.90
CA ALA A 148 -4.57 10.14 -20.20
C ALA A 148 -3.98 10.16 -18.77
N VAL A 149 -4.11 9.05 -18.03
CA VAL A 149 -3.53 8.90 -16.68
C VAL A 149 -2.01 9.04 -16.73
N LEU A 150 -1.37 8.37 -17.69
CA LEU A 150 0.08 8.42 -17.88
C LEU A 150 0.55 9.81 -18.34
N ALA A 151 -0.20 10.50 -19.20
CA ALA A 151 0.08 11.88 -19.58
C ALA A 151 -0.02 12.83 -18.36
N HIS A 152 -1.03 12.65 -17.52
CA HIS A 152 -1.19 13.41 -16.28
C HIS A 152 -0.05 13.15 -15.29
N ALA A 153 0.36 11.90 -15.12
CA ALA A 153 1.49 11.55 -14.27
C ALA A 153 2.79 12.25 -14.72
N ARG A 154 3.05 12.32 -16.03
CA ARG A 154 4.19 13.05 -16.60
C ARG A 154 4.09 14.56 -16.38
N TRP A 155 2.90 15.13 -16.57
CA TRP A 155 2.63 16.53 -16.29
C TRP A 155 2.88 16.86 -14.81
N HIS A 156 2.32 16.08 -13.89
CA HIS A 156 2.47 16.29 -12.44
C HIS A 156 3.93 16.15 -12.01
N ALA A 157 4.66 15.15 -12.52
CA ALA A 157 6.09 15.00 -12.25
C ALA A 157 6.88 16.25 -12.70
N ARG A 158 6.56 16.79 -13.88
CA ARG A 158 7.19 18.00 -14.40
C ARG A 158 6.83 19.25 -13.59
N GLU A 159 5.58 19.38 -13.18
CA GLU A 159 5.12 20.46 -12.31
C GLU A 159 5.89 20.47 -10.98
N ARG A 160 5.99 19.31 -10.32
CA ARG A 160 6.73 19.15 -9.05
C ARG A 160 8.21 19.51 -9.20
N GLU A 161 8.84 19.11 -10.30
CA GLU A 161 10.23 19.48 -10.59
C GLU A 161 10.39 21.01 -10.72
N LEU A 162 9.53 21.67 -11.52
CA LEU A 162 9.57 23.11 -11.71
C LEU A 162 9.26 23.88 -10.42
N TYR A 163 8.31 23.39 -9.62
CA TYR A 163 7.96 23.96 -8.33
C TYR A 163 9.12 23.87 -7.33
N ALA A 164 9.84 22.73 -7.30
CA ALA A 164 11.04 22.59 -6.48
C ALA A 164 12.13 23.58 -6.91
N LYS A 165 12.38 23.73 -8.22
CA LYS A 165 13.32 24.72 -8.77
C LYS A 165 12.91 26.15 -8.40
N GLN A 166 11.62 26.46 -8.49
CA GLN A 166 11.07 27.75 -8.09
C GLN A 166 11.38 28.05 -6.61
N LYS A 167 11.12 27.10 -5.71
CA LYS A 167 11.42 27.26 -4.27
C LYS A 167 12.90 27.53 -4.02
N VAL A 168 13.79 26.75 -4.65
CA VAL A 168 15.24 26.92 -4.54
C VAL A 168 15.68 28.29 -5.05
N ALA A 169 15.17 28.72 -6.22
CA ALA A 169 15.51 30.02 -6.80
C ALA A 169 15.02 31.20 -5.93
N ILE A 170 13.82 31.10 -5.36
CA ILE A 170 13.30 32.12 -4.43
C ILE A 170 14.14 32.18 -3.15
N ALA A 171 14.55 31.04 -2.62
CA ALA A 171 15.42 30.99 -1.43
C ALA A 171 16.80 31.61 -1.71
N ALA A 172 17.42 31.27 -2.84
CA ALA A 172 18.69 31.85 -3.28
C ALA A 172 18.57 33.37 -3.48
N TRP A 173 17.53 33.83 -4.18
CA TRP A 173 17.26 35.25 -4.39
C TRP A 173 17.06 36.02 -3.08
N ARG A 174 16.33 35.46 -2.12
CA ARG A 174 16.15 36.06 -0.79
C ARG A 174 17.49 36.14 -0.03
N GLN A 175 18.33 35.11 -0.16
CA GLN A 175 19.64 35.08 0.48
C GLN A 175 20.58 36.12 -0.12
N GLU A 176 20.64 36.24 -1.45
CA GLU A 176 21.40 37.26 -2.15
C GLU A 176 20.96 38.67 -1.74
N ARG A 177 19.64 38.92 -1.65
CA ARG A 177 19.13 40.22 -1.17
C ARG A 177 19.52 40.52 0.28
N ARG A 178 19.58 39.51 1.15
CA ARG A 178 20.04 39.68 2.53
C ARG A 178 21.53 40.01 2.57
N ILE A 179 22.35 39.29 1.81
CA ILE A 179 23.80 39.55 1.70
C ILE A 179 24.03 40.96 1.17
N ALA A 180 23.39 41.34 0.06
CA ALA A 180 23.53 42.67 -0.51
C ALA A 180 23.04 43.79 0.43
N ALA A 181 22.00 43.54 1.25
CA ALA A 181 21.56 44.50 2.26
C ALA A 181 22.58 44.65 3.39
N ILE A 182 23.19 43.56 3.84
CA ILE A 182 24.27 43.57 4.85
C ILE A 182 25.50 44.28 4.30
N GLU A 183 25.90 44.02 3.05
CA GLU A 183 27.03 44.68 2.39
C GLU A 183 26.79 46.19 2.24
N LYS A 184 25.58 46.59 1.82
CA LYS A 184 25.21 48.01 1.75
C LYS A 184 25.20 48.68 3.12
N ALA A 185 24.70 48.00 4.15
CA ALA A 185 24.73 48.52 5.52
C ALA A 185 26.18 48.66 6.02
N ALA A 186 27.03 47.66 5.78
CA ALA A 186 28.45 47.68 6.13
C ALA A 186 29.19 48.81 5.40
N ALA A 187 28.94 49.01 4.11
CA ALA A 187 29.51 50.11 3.32
C ALA A 187 29.05 51.49 3.82
N ALA A 188 27.78 51.63 4.21
CA ALA A 188 27.26 52.87 4.80
C ALA A 188 27.92 53.17 6.15
N THR A 189 28.14 52.15 7.01
CA THR A 189 28.85 52.33 8.28
C THR A 189 30.34 52.59 8.12
N ALA A 190 30.96 52.14 7.02
CA ALA A 190 32.38 52.38 6.72
C ALA A 190 32.64 53.79 6.19
N ALA A 191 31.62 54.52 5.74
CA ALA A 191 31.74 55.92 5.32
C ALA A 191 31.63 56.92 6.50
N ASP A 192 31.17 56.47 7.68
CA ASP A 192 31.14 57.23 8.94
C ASP A 192 32.40 56.88 9.79
N ASP A 193 33.56 57.42 9.39
CA ASP A 193 34.89 57.12 9.95
C ASP A 193 35.10 57.50 11.44
N CYS A 194 34.06 57.96 12.16
CA CYS A 194 34.17 58.40 13.55
C CYS A 194 33.70 57.37 14.60
N VAL A 195 33.20 56.18 14.21
CA VAL A 195 32.63 55.16 15.15
C VAL A 195 33.27 53.75 15.00
N ALA A 196 34.32 53.62 14.20
CA ALA A 196 34.85 52.36 13.66
C ALA A 196 35.23 51.23 14.66
N PRO A 197 35.81 51.44 15.86
CA PRO A 197 36.24 50.32 16.70
C PRO A 197 35.10 49.69 17.52
N ALA A 198 34.09 50.46 17.91
CA ALA A 198 32.98 49.98 18.74
C ALA A 198 32.00 49.10 17.94
N VAL A 199 31.73 49.47 16.68
CA VAL A 199 30.86 48.70 15.79
C VAL A 199 31.54 47.38 15.35
N ALA A 200 32.85 47.39 15.13
CA ALA A 200 33.61 46.18 14.81
C ALA A 200 33.60 45.16 15.96
N GLN A 201 33.73 45.62 17.21
CA GLN A 201 33.61 44.76 18.40
C GLN A 201 32.19 44.19 18.55
N GLN A 202 31.15 45.01 18.35
CA GLN A 202 29.76 44.52 18.38
C GLN A 202 29.46 43.50 17.28
N LEU A 203 30.01 43.69 16.06
CA LEU A 203 29.83 42.74 14.96
C LEU A 203 30.51 41.40 15.28
N HIS A 204 31.70 41.43 15.88
CA HIS A 204 32.43 40.23 16.29
C HIS A 204 31.71 39.49 17.44
N GLU A 205 31.20 40.21 18.44
CA GLU A 205 30.37 39.64 19.50
C GLU A 205 29.07 39.03 18.95
N GLN A 206 28.41 39.69 18.00
CA GLN A 206 27.22 39.13 17.34
C GLN A 206 27.55 37.87 16.55
N GLN A 207 28.66 37.85 15.79
CA GLN A 207 29.10 36.66 15.07
C GLN A 207 29.40 35.51 16.04
N HIS A 208 30.08 35.78 17.16
CA HIS A 208 30.37 34.78 18.17
C HIS A 208 29.09 34.25 18.85
N ARG A 209 28.14 35.13 19.20
CA ARG A 209 26.82 34.72 19.72
C ARG A 209 26.04 33.89 18.70
N CYS A 210 26.06 34.27 17.43
CA CYS A 210 25.39 33.51 16.36
C CYS A 210 26.01 32.11 16.19
N GLN A 211 27.36 32.01 16.20
CA GLN A 211 28.06 30.74 16.13
C GLN A 211 27.78 29.86 17.36
N GLN A 212 27.76 30.44 18.57
CA GLN A 212 27.38 29.71 19.78
C GLN A 212 25.94 29.21 19.73
N GLN A 213 24.99 30.03 19.26
CA GLN A 213 23.60 29.60 19.07
C GLN A 213 23.49 28.49 18.03
N GLN A 214 24.24 28.54 16.93
CA GLN A 214 24.27 27.47 15.94
C GLN A 214 24.84 26.17 16.54
N MET A 215 25.92 26.25 17.31
CA MET A 215 26.50 25.09 18.00
C MET A 215 25.54 24.49 19.03
N GLN A 216 24.84 25.32 19.80
CA GLN A 216 23.81 24.87 20.75
C GLN A 216 22.63 24.20 20.03
N LYS A 217 22.14 24.79 18.93
CA LYS A 217 21.09 24.18 18.10
C LYS A 217 21.54 22.83 17.54
N GLN A 218 22.76 22.73 17.02
CA GLN A 218 23.31 21.47 16.52
C GLN A 218 23.50 20.42 17.64
N ALA A 219 23.88 20.84 18.84
CA ALA A 219 23.98 19.94 19.99
C ALA A 219 22.59 19.42 20.41
N ALA A 220 21.60 20.31 20.47
CA ALA A 220 20.22 19.95 20.80
C ALA A 220 19.61 18.99 19.76
N THR A 221 19.83 19.23 18.45
CA THR A 221 19.35 18.31 17.41
C THR A 221 20.04 16.96 17.48
N ARG A 222 21.35 16.91 17.76
CA ARG A 222 22.08 15.65 17.97
C ARG A 222 21.53 14.86 19.17
N GLN A 223 21.22 15.54 20.28
CA GLN A 223 20.61 14.92 21.45
C GLN A 223 19.21 14.37 21.15
N ALA A 224 18.35 15.17 20.50
CA ALA A 224 17.01 14.73 20.11
C ALA A 224 17.04 13.50 19.16
N VAL A 225 17.98 13.46 18.21
CA VAL A 225 18.16 12.30 17.33
C VAL A 225 18.66 11.07 18.10
N ALA A 226 19.55 11.25 19.08
CA ALA A 226 20.03 10.16 19.92
C ALA A 226 18.91 9.57 20.78
N GLU A 227 18.10 10.41 21.42
CA GLU A 227 16.92 10.01 22.20
C GLU A 227 15.89 9.29 21.32
N TRP A 228 15.61 9.82 20.12
CA TRP A 228 14.71 9.18 19.17
C TRP A 228 15.23 7.81 18.73
N ARG A 229 16.53 7.67 18.46
CA ARG A 229 17.15 6.37 18.12
C ARG A 229 17.05 5.39 19.28
N GLN A 230 17.30 5.84 20.51
CA GLN A 230 17.20 4.99 21.70
C GLN A 230 15.77 4.51 21.92
N LYS A 231 14.78 5.41 21.81
CA LYS A 231 13.35 5.07 21.89
C LYS A 231 12.93 4.10 20.80
N ARG A 232 13.37 4.32 19.56
CA ARG A 232 13.07 3.40 18.45
C ARG A 232 13.72 2.03 18.65
N ALA A 233 14.91 1.98 19.25
CA ALA A 233 15.59 0.74 19.59
C ALA A 233 14.85 -0.03 20.70
N SER A 234 14.37 0.66 21.75
CA SER A 234 13.55 0.03 22.80
C SER A 234 12.22 -0.48 22.24
N ASP A 235 11.50 0.34 21.47
CA ASP A 235 10.22 -0.07 20.87
C ASP A 235 10.39 -1.30 19.95
N ASN A 236 11.50 -1.37 19.21
CA ASN A 236 11.81 -2.53 18.38
C ASN A 236 12.19 -3.76 19.21
N ALA A 237 12.89 -3.58 20.34
CA ALA A 237 13.20 -4.67 21.26
C ALA A 237 11.92 -5.24 21.90
N ASP A 238 11.00 -4.37 22.34
CA ASP A 238 9.72 -4.77 22.92
C ASP A 238 8.84 -5.49 21.89
N LYS A 239 8.79 -5.00 20.65
CA LYS A 239 8.10 -5.69 19.55
C LYS A 239 8.69 -7.07 19.28
N ARG A 240 10.02 -7.22 19.31
CA ARG A 240 10.68 -8.52 19.13
C ARG A 240 10.39 -9.47 20.29
N ALA A 241 10.43 -8.98 21.53
CA ALA A 241 10.10 -9.77 22.72
C ALA A 241 8.64 -10.24 22.69
N SER A 242 7.70 -9.37 22.30
CA SER A 242 6.29 -9.71 22.13
C SER A 242 6.08 -10.74 21.01
N GLN A 243 6.73 -10.57 19.87
CA GLN A 243 6.68 -11.55 18.77
C GLN A 243 7.26 -12.91 19.17
N GLN A 244 8.37 -12.93 19.91
CA GLN A 244 8.95 -14.17 20.41
C GLN A 244 8.02 -14.86 21.43
N GLY A 245 7.41 -14.10 22.34
CA GLY A 245 6.41 -14.62 23.29
C GLY A 245 5.19 -15.20 22.57
N ALA A 246 4.66 -14.50 21.57
CA ALA A 246 3.54 -14.99 20.75
C ALA A 246 3.90 -16.26 19.97
N GLN A 247 5.10 -16.33 19.38
CA GLN A 247 5.58 -17.53 18.69
C GLN A 247 5.77 -18.72 19.64
N GLN A 248 6.29 -18.49 20.85
CA GLN A 248 6.41 -19.54 21.88
C GLN A 248 5.03 -20.05 22.30
N ALA A 249 4.09 -19.14 22.59
CA ALA A 249 2.72 -19.52 22.92
C ALA A 249 2.03 -20.32 21.80
N GLN A 250 2.23 -19.94 20.53
CA GLN A 250 1.73 -20.71 19.39
C GLN A 250 2.37 -22.09 19.28
N ARG A 251 3.68 -22.22 19.52
CA ARG A 251 4.37 -23.52 19.52
C ARG A 251 3.87 -24.42 20.64
N GLU A 252 3.65 -23.88 21.84
CA GLU A 252 3.07 -24.63 22.95
C GLU A 252 1.64 -25.08 22.67
N GLN A 253 0.79 -24.21 22.11
CA GLN A 253 -0.56 -24.59 21.69
C GLN A 253 -0.53 -25.68 20.61
N ALA A 254 0.33 -25.55 19.60
CA ALA A 254 0.49 -26.56 18.56
C ALA A 254 0.98 -27.90 19.12
N ALA A 255 1.93 -27.86 20.08
CA ALA A 255 2.41 -29.06 20.76
C ALA A 255 1.30 -29.75 21.59
N ARG A 256 0.47 -28.97 22.30
CA ARG A 256 -0.70 -29.48 23.03
C ARG A 256 -1.71 -30.13 22.08
N LEU A 257 -2.06 -29.46 20.99
CA LEU A 257 -3.00 -30.01 20.00
C LEU A 257 -2.47 -31.29 19.35
N LYS A 258 -1.17 -31.36 19.04
CA LYS A 258 -0.54 -32.60 18.55
C LYS A 258 -0.57 -33.71 19.59
N GLY A 259 -0.29 -33.40 20.85
CA GLY A 259 -0.40 -34.35 21.96
C GLY A 259 -1.82 -34.91 22.09
N ASP A 260 -2.84 -34.05 22.01
CA ASP A 260 -4.25 -34.45 22.05
C ASP A 260 -4.66 -35.30 20.85
N GLN A 261 -4.17 -34.99 19.64
CA GLN A 261 -4.40 -35.79 18.43
C GLN A 261 -3.81 -37.19 18.58
N MET A 262 -2.54 -37.30 18.98
CA MET A 262 -1.88 -38.58 19.21
C MET A 262 -2.62 -39.41 20.29
N ALA A 263 -3.07 -38.77 21.37
CA ALA A 263 -3.83 -39.44 22.43
C ALA A 263 -5.24 -39.89 21.97
N ARG A 264 -5.85 -39.22 21.00
CA ARG A 264 -7.12 -39.64 20.38
C ARG A 264 -6.91 -40.79 19.42
N GLU A 265 -5.88 -40.72 18.58
CA GLU A 265 -5.52 -41.79 17.64
C GLU A 265 -5.17 -43.08 18.37
N ALA A 266 -4.39 -43.02 19.45
CA ALA A 266 -4.09 -44.16 20.30
C ALA A 266 -5.37 -44.82 20.87
N ARG A 267 -6.31 -44.02 21.38
CA ARG A 267 -7.61 -44.53 21.88
C ARG A 267 -8.48 -45.12 20.78
N CYS A 268 -8.47 -44.54 19.59
CA CYS A 268 -9.19 -45.09 18.43
C CYS A 268 -8.57 -46.41 17.95
N ALA A 269 -7.24 -46.50 17.92
CA ALA A 269 -6.52 -47.72 17.56
C ALA A 269 -6.79 -48.84 18.57
N GLU A 270 -6.75 -48.55 19.87
CA GLU A 270 -7.07 -49.51 20.92
C GLU A 270 -8.51 -50.04 20.79
N ARG A 271 -9.49 -49.16 20.56
CA ARG A 271 -10.88 -49.56 20.30
C ARG A 271 -11.02 -50.40 19.04
N ALA A 272 -10.26 -50.10 17.98
CA ALA A 272 -10.29 -50.86 16.75
C ALA A 272 -9.74 -52.28 16.96
N GLU A 273 -8.65 -52.44 17.70
CA GLU A 273 -8.09 -53.74 18.07
C GLU A 273 -9.07 -54.53 18.96
N GLN A 274 -9.69 -53.90 19.95
CA GLN A 274 -10.74 -54.54 20.76
C GLN A 274 -11.93 -55.02 19.91
N MET A 275 -12.36 -54.22 18.93
CA MET A 275 -13.44 -54.61 18.01
C MET A 275 -13.03 -55.73 17.05
N LYS A 276 -11.78 -55.76 16.60
CA LYS A 276 -11.24 -56.88 15.80
C LYS A 276 -11.20 -58.16 16.62
N ALA A 277 -10.70 -58.10 17.86
CA ALA A 277 -10.66 -59.25 18.77
C ALA A 277 -12.07 -59.81 19.01
N ARG A 278 -13.04 -58.95 19.38
CA ARG A 278 -14.44 -59.36 19.55
C ARG A 278 -15.06 -59.97 18.30
N LYS A 279 -14.76 -59.42 17.11
CA LYS A 279 -15.22 -59.99 15.84
C LYS A 279 -14.58 -61.33 15.53
N ALA A 280 -13.30 -61.51 15.86
CA ALA A 280 -12.60 -62.77 15.68
C ALA A 280 -13.16 -63.85 16.61
N GLU A 281 -13.42 -63.51 17.88
CA GLU A 281 -14.10 -64.39 18.84
C GLU A 281 -15.51 -64.76 18.35
N ALA A 282 -16.34 -63.77 17.98
CA ALA A 282 -17.68 -64.04 17.45
C ALA A 282 -17.66 -64.84 16.13
N ALA A 283 -16.64 -64.66 15.29
CA ALA A 283 -16.48 -65.45 14.07
C ALA A 283 -16.03 -66.89 14.36
N ALA A 284 -15.20 -67.11 15.39
CA ALA A 284 -14.84 -68.44 15.87
C ALA A 284 -16.06 -69.16 16.45
N GLU A 285 -16.82 -68.50 17.32
CA GLU A 285 -18.09 -69.04 17.85
C GLU A 285 -19.09 -69.36 16.73
N ALA A 286 -19.24 -68.47 15.74
CA ALA A 286 -20.11 -68.72 14.58
C ALA A 286 -19.58 -69.84 13.68
N ALA A 287 -18.27 -70.03 13.57
CA ALA A 287 -17.66 -71.14 12.84
C ALA A 287 -17.89 -72.47 13.56
N ASP A 288 -17.82 -72.50 14.89
CA ASP A 288 -18.11 -73.69 15.69
C ASP A 288 -19.59 -74.08 15.60
N VAL A 289 -20.50 -73.10 15.64
CA VAL A 289 -21.95 -73.33 15.40
C VAL A 289 -22.21 -73.83 13.97
N ARG A 290 -21.54 -73.24 12.96
CA ARG A 290 -21.66 -73.70 11.55
C ARG A 290 -21.01 -75.05 11.29
N ALA A 291 -19.96 -75.42 12.03
CA ALA A 291 -19.37 -76.76 11.93
C ALA A 291 -20.28 -77.82 12.55
N ALA A 292 -21.12 -77.44 13.53
CA ALA A 292 -22.14 -78.29 14.12
C ALA A 292 -23.44 -78.38 13.28
N GLU A 293 -23.74 -77.37 12.47
CA GLU A 293 -24.93 -77.33 11.61
C GLU A 293 -24.64 -77.64 10.13
N VAL A 294 -25.21 -78.78 9.70
CA VAL A 294 -25.73 -79.01 8.34
C VAL A 294 -24.69 -79.23 7.23
N GLN A 295 -24.58 -80.50 6.79
CA GLN A 295 -24.05 -80.80 5.45
C GLN A 295 -24.92 -80.05 4.43
N PRO A 296 -24.34 -79.17 3.60
CA PRO A 296 -25.12 -78.43 2.62
C PRO A 296 -25.71 -79.42 1.61
N ASP A 297 -27.03 -79.36 1.47
CA ASP A 297 -27.76 -80.04 0.41
C ASP A 297 -27.11 -79.71 -0.95
N PRO A 298 -26.63 -80.72 -1.71
CA PRO A 298 -25.92 -80.48 -2.97
C PRO A 298 -26.73 -79.62 -3.96
N ASP A 299 -28.06 -79.71 -3.90
CA ASP A 299 -28.95 -78.92 -4.76
C ASP A 299 -28.96 -77.44 -4.36
N ALA A 300 -28.86 -77.12 -3.07
CA ALA A 300 -28.73 -75.75 -2.60
C ALA A 300 -27.38 -75.13 -3.03
N ALA A 301 -26.30 -75.92 -3.03
CA ALA A 301 -24.98 -75.46 -3.49
C ALA A 301 -24.98 -75.14 -5.00
N LEU A 302 -25.60 -76.00 -5.82
CA LEU A 302 -25.76 -75.76 -7.25
C LEU A 302 -26.59 -74.51 -7.54
N ASN A 303 -27.70 -74.31 -6.82
CA ASN A 303 -28.54 -73.11 -6.97
C ASN A 303 -27.79 -71.81 -6.60
N VAL A 304 -26.95 -71.84 -5.56
CA VAL A 304 -26.10 -70.69 -5.19
C VAL A 304 -25.04 -70.43 -6.26
N GLN A 305 -24.41 -71.47 -6.82
CA GLN A 305 -23.45 -71.31 -7.93
C GLN A 305 -24.12 -70.71 -9.17
N MET A 306 -25.28 -71.23 -9.58
CA MET A 306 -26.06 -70.70 -10.71
C MET A 306 -26.46 -69.23 -10.49
N ARG A 307 -26.91 -68.88 -9.29
CA ARG A 307 -27.22 -67.50 -8.92
C ARG A 307 -25.98 -66.60 -8.97
N ASN A 308 -24.83 -67.08 -8.50
CA ASN A 308 -23.57 -66.33 -8.53
C ASN A 308 -23.08 -66.11 -9.96
N LEU A 309 -23.17 -67.12 -10.82
CA LEU A 309 -22.87 -67.01 -12.25
C LEU A 309 -23.77 -65.96 -12.91
N ALA A 310 -25.09 -66.03 -12.68
CA ALA A 310 -26.04 -65.03 -13.20
C ALA A 310 -25.75 -63.60 -12.70
N LEU A 311 -25.31 -63.44 -11.45
CA LEU A 311 -24.90 -62.14 -10.91
C LEU A 311 -23.60 -61.63 -11.57
N MET A 312 -22.63 -62.52 -11.82
CA MET A 312 -21.38 -62.18 -12.51
C MET A 312 -21.63 -61.81 -13.97
N GLU A 313 -22.51 -62.52 -14.67
CA GLU A 313 -22.96 -62.18 -16.03
C GLU A 313 -23.69 -60.83 -16.06
N ARG A 314 -24.58 -60.58 -15.11
CA ARG A 314 -25.27 -59.28 -14.98
C ARG A 314 -24.27 -58.15 -14.68
N ARG A 315 -23.25 -58.41 -13.88
CA ARG A 315 -22.18 -57.42 -13.62
C ARG A 315 -21.34 -57.19 -14.87
N ALA A 316 -20.98 -58.23 -15.60
CA ALA A 316 -20.21 -58.13 -16.83
C ALA A 316 -20.96 -57.31 -17.90
N THR A 317 -22.27 -57.56 -18.08
CA THR A 317 -23.10 -56.78 -19.02
C THR A 317 -23.22 -55.31 -18.61
N LEU A 318 -23.37 -55.01 -17.31
CA LEU A 318 -23.39 -53.63 -16.80
C LEU A 318 -22.05 -52.90 -16.96
N LEU A 319 -20.93 -53.61 -16.82
CA LEU A 319 -19.61 -53.05 -17.08
C LEU A 319 -19.41 -52.79 -18.58
N ALA A 320 -19.77 -53.75 -19.43
CA ALA A 320 -19.71 -53.59 -20.88
C ALA A 320 -20.59 -52.43 -21.37
N SER A 321 -21.80 -52.24 -20.81
CA SER A 321 -22.66 -51.12 -21.17
C SER A 321 -22.09 -49.77 -20.70
N LYS A 322 -21.44 -49.72 -19.53
CA LYS A 322 -20.75 -48.52 -19.05
C LYS A 322 -19.55 -48.16 -19.92
N GLU A 323 -18.75 -49.15 -20.30
CA GLU A 323 -17.61 -48.95 -21.20
C GLU A 323 -18.06 -48.48 -22.59
N ALA A 324 -19.13 -49.07 -23.14
CA ALA A 324 -19.73 -48.62 -24.40
C ALA A 324 -20.23 -47.17 -24.32
N ALA A 325 -20.91 -46.80 -23.22
CA ALA A 325 -21.36 -45.42 -22.99
C ALA A 325 -20.19 -44.42 -22.85
N GLN A 326 -19.09 -44.83 -22.19
CA GLN A 326 -17.88 -44.02 -22.09
C GLN A 326 -17.21 -43.82 -23.45
N LYS A 327 -17.09 -44.87 -24.25
CA LYS A 327 -16.54 -44.80 -25.63
C LYS A 327 -17.38 -43.88 -26.51
N ALA A 328 -18.71 -44.05 -26.52
CA ALA A 328 -19.60 -43.17 -27.27
C ALA A 328 -19.49 -41.69 -26.83
N ARG A 329 -19.33 -41.42 -25.53
CA ARG A 329 -19.09 -40.07 -25.02
C ARG A 329 -17.76 -39.50 -25.49
N GLN A 330 -16.69 -40.31 -25.48
CA GLN A 330 -15.37 -39.90 -25.98
C GLN A 330 -15.42 -39.58 -27.48
N GLU A 331 -16.04 -40.45 -28.28
CA GLU A 331 -16.24 -40.22 -29.72
C GLU A 331 -17.03 -38.93 -30.00
N CYS A 332 -18.08 -38.66 -29.22
CA CYS A 332 -18.84 -37.41 -29.31
C CYS A 332 -17.97 -36.18 -29.00
N ILE A 333 -17.15 -36.24 -27.94
CA ILE A 333 -16.21 -35.16 -27.59
C ILE A 333 -15.20 -34.92 -28.71
N VAL A 334 -14.61 -35.99 -29.26
CA VAL A 334 -13.65 -35.89 -30.38
C VAL A 334 -14.33 -35.28 -31.60
N ARG A 335 -15.55 -35.69 -31.94
CA ARG A 335 -16.31 -35.12 -33.05
C ARG A 335 -16.60 -33.63 -32.85
N LEU A 336 -17.01 -33.24 -31.64
CA LEU A 336 -17.24 -31.83 -31.30
C LEU A 336 -15.95 -31.02 -31.38
N HIS A 337 -14.83 -31.57 -30.92
CA HIS A 337 -13.53 -30.93 -31.00
C HIS A 337 -13.10 -30.72 -32.46
N HIS A 338 -13.26 -31.73 -33.32
CA HIS A 338 -13.00 -31.61 -34.75
C HIS A 338 -13.86 -30.53 -35.41
N GLN A 339 -15.17 -30.54 -35.15
CA GLN A 339 -16.09 -29.52 -35.67
C GLN A 339 -15.74 -28.10 -35.17
N ALA A 340 -15.27 -27.97 -33.93
CA ALA A 340 -14.83 -26.70 -33.38
C ALA A 340 -13.57 -26.18 -34.09
N LEU A 341 -12.60 -27.06 -34.37
CA LEU A 341 -11.39 -26.71 -35.12
C LEU A 341 -11.70 -26.33 -36.58
N GLU A 342 -12.62 -27.04 -37.25
CA GLU A 342 -13.01 -26.71 -38.63
C GLU A 342 -13.75 -25.37 -38.75
N ARG A 343 -14.61 -25.04 -37.77
CA ARG A 343 -15.42 -23.80 -37.80
C ARG A 343 -14.66 -22.57 -37.34
N LEU A 344 -13.58 -22.75 -36.60
CA LEU A 344 -12.73 -21.66 -36.11
C LEU A 344 -11.33 -21.85 -36.70
N PRO A 345 -11.06 -21.34 -37.92
CA PRO A 345 -9.71 -21.12 -38.38
C PRO A 345 -9.12 -19.96 -37.57
N PHE A 346 -8.85 -20.21 -36.29
CA PHE A 346 -8.28 -19.24 -35.39
C PHE A 346 -6.80 -19.57 -35.26
N GLU A 347 -5.99 -18.88 -36.07
CA GLU A 347 -4.57 -18.68 -35.77
C GLU A 347 -4.47 -17.81 -34.51
N ALA A 348 -4.86 -18.35 -33.35
CA ALA A 348 -4.45 -17.81 -32.07
C ALA A 348 -2.93 -17.94 -32.01
N SER A 349 -2.23 -16.83 -32.17
CA SER A 349 -0.90 -16.68 -31.60
C SER A 349 -0.97 -17.18 -30.15
N THR A 350 -0.31 -18.32 -29.89
CA THR A 350 -0.29 -18.96 -28.59
C THR A 350 0.70 -18.20 -27.74
N ASP A 351 0.30 -17.01 -27.31
CA ASP A 351 1.11 -16.20 -26.43
C ASP A 351 1.26 -16.93 -25.08
N ALA A 352 2.43 -17.53 -24.88
CA ALA A 352 2.77 -18.30 -23.70
C ALA A 352 2.66 -17.46 -22.42
N ALA A 353 2.76 -16.12 -22.53
CA ALA A 353 2.53 -15.22 -21.41
C ALA A 353 1.06 -15.24 -20.97
N ARG A 354 0.11 -15.32 -21.92
CA ARG A 354 -1.34 -15.34 -21.64
C ARG A 354 -1.79 -16.63 -20.92
N VAL A 355 -1.16 -17.77 -21.22
CA VAL A 355 -1.46 -19.05 -20.55
C VAL A 355 -1.04 -19.04 -19.08
N ARG A 356 -0.03 -18.22 -18.72
CA ARG A 356 0.41 -18.04 -17.34
C ARG A 356 -0.37 -16.96 -16.58
N GLN A 357 -1.18 -16.16 -17.27
CA GLN A 357 -2.05 -15.20 -16.59
C GLN A 357 -3.17 -15.96 -15.87
N PRO A 358 -3.41 -15.69 -14.58
CA PRO A 358 -4.53 -16.27 -13.88
C PRO A 358 -5.82 -15.88 -14.61
N THR A 359 -6.67 -16.86 -14.89
CA THR A 359 -7.97 -16.61 -15.51
C THR A 359 -8.76 -15.64 -14.65
N ALA A 360 -9.64 -14.82 -15.25
CA ALA A 360 -10.49 -13.88 -14.50
C ALA A 360 -11.21 -14.56 -13.32
N ALA A 361 -11.66 -15.82 -13.49
CA ALA A 361 -12.24 -16.62 -12.42
C ALA A 361 -11.24 -16.95 -11.28
N ALA A 362 -9.98 -17.24 -11.59
CA ALA A 362 -8.93 -17.44 -10.58
C ALA A 362 -8.59 -16.12 -9.87
N TRP A 363 -8.61 -15.00 -10.58
CA TRP A 363 -8.41 -13.68 -10.00
C TRP A 363 -9.56 -13.31 -9.04
N HIS A 364 -10.81 -13.51 -9.44
CA HIS A 364 -11.99 -13.31 -8.57
C HIS A 364 -11.92 -14.16 -7.31
N ARG A 365 -11.56 -15.44 -7.41
CA ARG A 365 -11.37 -16.29 -6.22
C ARG A 365 -10.29 -15.76 -5.28
N ARG A 366 -9.19 -15.23 -5.83
CA ARG A 366 -8.09 -14.68 -5.02
C ARG A 366 -8.49 -13.39 -4.31
N VAL A 367 -9.27 -12.54 -4.97
CA VAL A 367 -9.85 -11.32 -4.38
C VAL A 367 -10.87 -11.66 -3.30
N GLU A 368 -11.74 -12.65 -3.55
CA GLU A 368 -12.68 -13.15 -2.55
C GLU A 368 -11.96 -13.68 -1.30
N THR A 369 -10.92 -14.51 -1.46
CA THR A 369 -10.13 -14.99 -0.31
C THR A 369 -9.42 -13.85 0.44
N SER A 370 -8.89 -12.85 -0.27
CA SER A 370 -8.23 -11.71 0.37
C SER A 370 -9.22 -10.80 1.11
N ASN A 371 -10.47 -10.72 0.65
CA ASN A 371 -11.53 -9.97 1.33
C ASN A 371 -12.06 -10.74 2.55
N GLU A 372 -12.16 -12.07 2.47
CA GLU A 372 -12.47 -12.93 3.62
C GLU A 372 -11.40 -12.80 4.73
N ASP A 373 -10.11 -12.76 4.36
CA ASP A 373 -9.00 -12.60 5.30
C ASP A 373 -8.93 -11.20 5.94
N ARG A 374 -9.33 -10.15 5.22
CA ARG A 374 -9.42 -8.78 5.76
C ARG A 374 -10.64 -8.62 6.66
N ALA A 375 -11.80 -9.12 6.23
CA ALA A 375 -13.04 -9.05 7.02
C ALA A 375 -12.94 -9.83 8.35
N ALA A 376 -12.18 -10.93 8.38
CA ALA A 376 -11.94 -11.71 9.60
C ALA A 376 -11.08 -10.99 10.66
N ARG A 377 -10.37 -9.90 10.30
CA ARG A 377 -9.50 -9.16 11.24
C ARG A 377 -10.18 -7.94 11.87
N ASP A 378 -11.24 -7.41 11.26
CA ASP A 378 -11.84 -6.13 11.68
C ASP A 378 -13.24 -6.25 12.34
N SER A 379 -13.85 -7.44 12.42
CA SER A 379 -15.15 -7.58 13.11
C SER A 379 -15.11 -8.54 14.30
N GLY A 380 -15.27 -7.97 15.49
CA GLY A 380 -15.51 -8.73 16.71
C GLY A 380 -16.81 -9.54 16.59
N PHE A 381 -16.67 -10.86 16.63
CA PHE A 381 -17.63 -11.85 17.14
C PHE A 381 -19.14 -11.55 17.01
N ILE A 382 -19.61 -11.07 15.86
CA ILE A 382 -21.02 -11.15 15.49
C ILE A 382 -21.10 -12.00 14.23
N ARG A 383 -21.69 -13.18 14.38
CA ARG A 383 -21.94 -14.18 13.33
C ARG A 383 -22.55 -13.52 12.09
N HIS A 384 -21.73 -13.29 11.08
CA HIS A 384 -22.19 -13.06 9.71
C HIS A 384 -22.71 -14.37 9.13
N LEU A 385 -23.97 -14.69 9.37
CA LEU A 385 -24.68 -15.68 8.57
C LEU A 385 -24.79 -15.11 7.15
N LYS A 386 -24.14 -15.77 6.17
CA LYS A 386 -24.28 -15.41 4.74
C LYS A 386 -25.78 -15.32 4.41
N PRO A 387 -26.29 -14.20 3.86
CA PRO A 387 -27.64 -14.19 3.33
C PRO A 387 -27.74 -15.30 2.28
N ARG A 388 -28.73 -16.19 2.43
CA ARG A 388 -28.98 -17.24 1.45
C ARG A 388 -29.21 -16.56 0.10
N ALA A 389 -28.44 -16.97 -0.91
CA ALA A 389 -28.62 -16.48 -2.28
C ALA A 389 -30.08 -16.66 -2.69
N THR A 390 -30.77 -15.54 -2.89
CA THR A 390 -32.14 -15.54 -3.39
C THR A 390 -32.10 -16.08 -4.80
N ALA A 391 -32.75 -17.23 -5.04
CA ALA A 391 -32.77 -17.85 -6.35
C ALA A 391 -33.34 -16.87 -7.39
N SER A 392 -32.70 -16.78 -8.55
CA SER A 392 -32.95 -15.77 -9.58
C SER A 392 -34.41 -15.72 -10.06
N TRP A 393 -35.18 -16.80 -9.91
CA TRP A 393 -36.60 -16.88 -10.23
C TRP A 393 -37.52 -16.09 -9.28
N ARG A 394 -37.00 -15.58 -8.15
CA ARG A 394 -37.75 -14.71 -7.21
C ARG A 394 -37.50 -13.21 -7.40
N ARG A 395 -36.70 -12.78 -8.39
CA ARG A 395 -36.61 -11.35 -8.76
C ARG A 395 -37.89 -10.95 -9.49
N GLY A 396 -38.71 -10.08 -8.89
CA GLY A 396 -39.90 -9.49 -9.52
C GLY A 396 -41.24 -9.76 -8.84
N LEU A 397 -41.25 -10.42 -7.67
CA LEU A 397 -42.45 -10.58 -6.83
C LEU A 397 -42.31 -9.74 -5.55
N CYS A 398 -42.31 -8.41 -5.71
CA CYS A 398 -42.50 -7.44 -4.63
C CYS A 398 -43.31 -6.28 -5.20
#